data_AF-A0A937B6S3-F1
#
_entry.id   AF-A0A937B6S3-F1
#
_cell.length_a   1.000
_cell.length_b   1.000
_cell.length_c   1.000
_cell.angle_alpha   90.00
_cell.angle_beta   90.00
_cell.angle_gamma   90.00
#
_symmetry.space_group_name_H-M   'P 1'
#
loop_
_entity.id
_entity.type
_entity.pdbx_description
1 polymer ?
#
loop_
_entity_poly.entity_id
_entity_poly.type
_entity_poly.pdbx_seq_one_letter_code
_entity_poly.pdbx_strand_id
1 'polypeptide(L)'
;MAIRRKLEKKNEETLLDLTQARMQANNFFEKNQKVIIGVVAGLVIVVGGWFVYKNMIQQPKEEKAMAQMWMAQFQFEQDSFQVALENPGGGYSGFLTIIKDFGGTKAANLANFYAGISYLNLGNFDAALTHLNDFDPDGVVGPTMKHGALGDVYSELNQMDKAMASYKKASSSSDNELLTPYYLKKLALLHESQNEVDKALEIYKTIKSKYPNSNEALSIDKYIARAEGK
;
A
#
# COMPACT_ATOMS: atom_id res chain seq x y z
N MET A 1 -55.34 12.97 -42.06
CA MET A 1 -56.09 12.94 -40.76
C MET A 1 -55.60 11.83 -39.81
N ALA A 2 -55.14 10.67 -40.29
CA ALA A 2 -54.71 9.54 -39.44
C ALA A 2 -53.38 9.74 -38.67
N ILE A 3 -52.42 10.49 -39.22
CA ILE A 3 -51.10 10.71 -38.57
C ILE A 3 -51.22 11.62 -37.34
N ARG A 4 -52.02 12.69 -37.40
CA ARG A 4 -52.28 13.59 -36.25
C ARG A 4 -52.95 12.84 -35.09
N ARG A 5 -53.96 12.00 -35.37
CA ARG A 5 -54.63 11.17 -34.35
C ARG A 5 -53.70 10.15 -33.68
N LYS A 6 -52.71 9.60 -34.40
CA LYS A 6 -51.70 8.69 -33.82
C LYS A 6 -50.72 9.43 -32.91
N LEU A 7 -50.32 10.65 -33.27
CA LEU A 7 -49.44 11.50 -32.46
C LEU A 7 -50.13 11.98 -31.18
N GLU A 8 -51.41 12.37 -31.28
CA GLU A 8 -52.24 12.75 -30.13
C GLU A 8 -52.40 11.58 -29.15
N LYS A 9 -52.74 10.38 -29.64
CA LYS A 9 -52.82 9.16 -28.80
C LYS A 9 -51.51 8.81 -28.11
N LYS A 10 -50.38 8.86 -28.84
CA LYS A 10 -49.06 8.56 -28.26
C LYS A 10 -48.67 9.56 -27.17
N ASN A 11 -48.96 10.84 -27.39
CA ASN A 11 -48.71 11.88 -26.38
C ASN A 11 -49.62 11.70 -25.15
N GLU A 12 -50.88 11.34 -25.36
CA GLU A 12 -51.84 11.06 -24.29
C GLU A 12 -51.44 9.83 -23.47
N GLU A 13 -51.02 8.73 -24.12
CA GLU A 13 -50.47 7.54 -23.46
C GLU A 13 -49.19 7.84 -22.67
N THR A 14 -48.27 8.65 -23.24
CA THR A 14 -47.03 9.05 -22.55
C THR A 14 -47.33 9.93 -21.33
N LEU A 15 -48.30 10.84 -21.45
CA LEU A 15 -48.76 11.68 -20.32
C LEU A 15 -49.49 10.84 -19.26
N LEU A 16 -50.27 9.84 -19.65
CA LEU A 16 -50.93 8.90 -18.74
C LEU A 16 -49.91 8.03 -18.01
N ASP A 17 -48.86 7.55 -18.68
CA ASP A 17 -47.78 6.78 -18.07
C ASP A 17 -46.94 7.64 -17.10
N LEU A 18 -46.60 8.87 -17.49
CA LEU A 18 -45.93 9.84 -16.62
C LEU A 18 -46.78 10.22 -15.39
N THR A 19 -48.09 10.39 -15.57
CA THR A 19 -49.00 10.71 -14.46
C THR A 19 -49.22 9.52 -13.54
N GLN A 20 -49.29 8.30 -14.07
CA GLN A 20 -49.36 7.07 -13.27
C GLN A 20 -48.05 6.81 -12.51
N ALA A 21 -46.90 6.96 -13.15
CA ALA A 21 -45.59 6.84 -12.51
C ALA A 21 -45.43 7.88 -11.38
N ARG A 22 -45.87 9.13 -11.61
CA ARG A 22 -45.89 10.18 -10.59
C ARG A 22 -46.86 9.87 -9.44
N MET A 23 -48.05 9.34 -9.74
CA MET A 23 -49.05 8.98 -8.73
C MET A 23 -48.60 7.78 -7.88
N GLN A 24 -47.94 6.78 -8.50
CA GLN A 24 -47.35 5.64 -7.79
C GLN A 24 -46.17 6.08 -6.91
N ALA A 25 -45.30 6.96 -7.41
CA ALA A 25 -44.21 7.54 -6.62
C ALA A 25 -44.73 8.37 -5.44
N ASN A 26 -45.77 9.20 -5.65
CA ASN A 26 -46.41 9.97 -4.59
C ASN A 26 -47.08 9.07 -3.55
N ASN A 27 -47.86 8.07 -3.95
CA ASN A 27 -48.52 7.13 -3.02
C ASN A 27 -47.50 6.32 -2.20
N PHE A 28 -46.37 5.92 -2.81
CA PHE A 28 -45.30 5.22 -2.10
C PHE A 28 -44.57 6.14 -1.12
N PHE A 29 -44.27 7.38 -1.53
CA PHE A 29 -43.61 8.36 -0.70
C PHE A 29 -44.49 8.79 0.48
N GLU A 30 -45.76 9.10 0.27
CA GLU A 30 -46.70 9.48 1.34
C GLU A 30 -46.90 8.35 2.34
N LYS A 31 -47.05 7.10 1.87
CA LYS A 31 -47.25 5.92 2.75
C LYS A 31 -46.02 5.60 3.59
N ASN A 32 -44.81 5.85 3.07
CA ASN A 32 -43.54 5.53 3.74
C ASN A 32 -42.77 6.78 4.21
N GLN A 33 -43.38 7.96 4.18
CA GLN A 33 -42.71 9.25 4.34
C GLN A 33 -41.90 9.31 5.65
N LYS A 34 -42.47 8.84 6.76
CA LYS A 34 -41.81 8.82 8.07
C LYS A 34 -40.58 7.90 8.08
N VAL A 35 -40.67 6.75 7.41
CA VAL A 35 -39.55 5.80 7.30
C VAL A 35 -38.46 6.38 6.40
N ILE A 36 -38.82 6.95 5.24
CA ILE A 36 -37.88 7.57 4.31
C ILE A 36 -37.16 8.75 4.98
N ILE A 37 -37.90 9.64 5.64
CA ILE A 37 -37.31 10.76 6.41
C ILE A 37 -36.41 10.24 7.53
N GLY A 38 -36.84 9.20 8.26
CA GLY A 38 -36.04 8.58 9.31
C GLY A 38 -34.72 7.97 8.79
N VAL A 39 -34.77 7.28 7.65
CA VAL A 39 -33.59 6.70 6.98
C VAL A 39 -32.66 7.80 6.47
N VAL A 40 -33.19 8.83 5.81
CA VAL A 40 -32.38 9.95 5.30
C VAL A 40 -31.76 10.74 6.46
N ALA A 41 -32.52 11.02 7.52
CA ALA A 41 -31.99 11.68 8.72
C ALA A 41 -30.91 10.83 9.40
N GLY A 42 -31.12 9.52 9.49
CA GLY A 42 -30.11 8.57 9.97
C GLY A 42 -28.82 8.61 9.14
N LEU A 43 -28.93 8.62 7.80
CA LEU A 43 -27.79 8.74 6.90
C LEU A 43 -27.05 10.07 7.09
N VAL A 44 -27.77 11.18 7.23
CA VAL A 44 -27.15 12.50 7.48
C VAL A 44 -26.39 12.50 8.81
N ILE A 45 -26.93 11.88 9.87
CA ILE A 45 -26.23 11.75 11.16
C ILE A 45 -24.97 10.92 11.01
N VAL A 46 -25.02 9.79 10.28
CA VAL A 46 -23.85 8.93 10.06
C VAL A 46 -22.78 9.67 9.26
N VAL A 47 -23.14 10.31 8.14
CA VAL A 47 -22.20 11.07 7.30
C VAL A 47 -21.65 12.28 8.04
N GLY A 48 -22.49 13.00 8.78
CA GLY A 48 -22.08 14.15 9.60
C GLY A 48 -21.15 13.74 10.73
N GLY A 49 -21.46 12.66 11.45
CA GLY A 49 -20.59 12.10 12.49
C GLY A 49 -19.24 11.64 11.92
N TRP A 50 -19.23 10.97 10.78
CA TRP A 50 -18.01 10.60 10.07
C TRP A 50 -17.18 11.82 9.65
N PHE A 51 -17.83 12.87 9.14
CA PHE A 51 -17.15 14.11 8.74
C PHE A 51 -16.50 14.83 9.94
N VAL A 52 -17.20 14.93 11.07
CA VAL A 52 -16.67 15.50 12.31
C VAL A 52 -15.48 14.67 12.82
N TYR A 53 -15.63 13.35 12.91
CA TYR A 53 -14.54 12.47 13.34
C TYR A 53 -13.30 12.63 12.44
N LYS A 54 -13.49 12.64 11.12
CA LYS A 54 -12.39 12.76 10.17
C LYS A 54 -11.65 14.09 10.29
N ASN A 55 -12.37 15.22 10.30
CA ASN A 55 -11.74 16.54 10.25
C ASN A 55 -11.29 17.07 11.61
N MET A 56 -11.99 16.74 12.71
CA MET A 56 -11.69 17.31 14.03
C MET A 56 -10.86 16.40 14.93
N ILE A 57 -10.81 15.10 14.64
CA ILE A 57 -10.10 14.12 15.47
C ILE A 57 -8.97 13.47 14.67
N GLN A 58 -9.29 12.81 13.56
CA GLN A 58 -8.31 12.02 12.83
C GLN A 58 -7.26 12.89 12.14
N GLN A 59 -7.68 13.94 11.42
CA GLN A 59 -6.75 14.80 10.68
C GLN A 59 -5.75 15.54 11.60
N PRO A 60 -6.16 16.19 12.71
CA PRO A 60 -5.20 16.81 13.62
C PRO A 60 -4.25 15.81 14.28
N LYS A 61 -4.75 14.59 14.56
CA LYS A 61 -3.93 13.48 15.08
C LYS A 61 -2.86 13.06 14.07
N GLU A 62 -3.23 12.96 12.79
CA GLU A 62 -2.32 12.66 11.68
C GLU A 62 -1.22 13.73 11.53
N GLU A 63 -1.61 15.02 11.48
CA GLU A 63 -0.68 16.13 11.32
C GLU A 63 0.32 16.20 12.49
N LYS A 64 -0.17 16.00 13.72
CA LYS A 64 0.69 15.94 14.91
C LYS A 64 1.64 14.75 14.88
N ALA A 65 1.17 13.58 14.45
CA ALA A 65 2.00 12.38 14.33
C ALA A 65 3.14 12.57 13.32
N MET A 66 2.83 13.12 12.15
CA MET A 66 3.82 13.44 11.12
C MET A 66 4.85 14.46 11.62
N ALA A 67 4.40 15.53 12.29
CA ALA A 67 5.30 16.54 12.84
C ALA A 67 6.24 15.96 13.93
N GLN A 68 5.75 15.03 14.73
CA GLN A 68 6.56 14.34 15.75
C GLN A 68 7.59 13.37 15.16
N MET A 69 7.36 12.86 13.95
CA MET A 69 8.21 11.88 13.29
C MET A 69 9.49 12.44 12.68
N TRP A 70 9.50 13.71 12.30
CA TRP A 70 10.57 14.30 11.49
C TRP A 70 11.98 13.98 12.01
N MET A 71 12.23 14.13 13.32
CA MET A 71 13.56 13.87 13.88
C MET A 71 13.92 12.38 13.86
N ALA A 72 12.94 11.46 14.00
CA ALA A 72 13.19 10.03 13.86
C ALA A 72 13.60 9.68 12.42
N GLN A 73 12.95 10.27 11.41
CA GLN A 73 13.35 10.11 10.01
C GLN A 73 14.77 10.65 9.76
N PHE A 74 15.09 11.83 10.31
CA PHE A 74 16.44 12.38 10.22
C PHE A 74 17.49 11.44 10.82
N GLN A 75 17.26 10.91 12.03
CA GLN A 75 18.17 9.95 12.66
C GLN A 75 18.28 8.64 11.86
N PHE A 76 17.18 8.17 11.29
CA PHE A 76 17.15 7.00 10.42
C PHE A 76 18.01 7.19 9.17
N GLU A 77 17.95 8.37 8.54
CA GLU A 77 18.79 8.72 7.38
C GLU A 77 20.28 8.82 7.72
N GLN A 78 20.63 8.99 8.99
CA GLN A 78 22.00 8.96 9.50
C GLN A 78 22.42 7.57 10.05
N ASP A 79 21.71 6.51 9.67
CA ASP A 79 21.90 5.13 10.14
C ASP A 79 21.83 4.97 11.69
N SER A 80 21.27 5.96 12.39
CA SER A 80 21.12 5.97 13.84
C SER A 80 19.82 5.27 14.26
N PHE A 81 19.67 4.01 13.85
CA PHE A 81 18.42 3.25 13.92
C PHE A 81 17.84 3.11 15.33
N GLN A 82 18.67 2.83 16.33
CA GLN A 82 18.18 2.70 17.71
C GLN A 82 17.70 4.05 18.28
N VAL A 83 18.41 5.13 17.95
CA VAL A 83 18.03 6.49 18.33
C VAL A 83 16.71 6.89 17.65
N ALA A 84 16.55 6.56 16.37
CA ALA A 84 15.32 6.81 15.61
C ALA A 84 14.11 6.02 16.15
N LEU A 85 14.32 4.78 16.59
CA LEU A 85 13.27 3.93 17.19
C LEU A 85 12.77 4.50 18.53
N GLU A 86 13.68 4.91 19.40
CA GLU A 86 13.38 5.17 20.81
C GLU A 86 13.23 6.66 21.13
N ASN A 87 14.26 7.46 20.86
CA ASN A 87 14.32 8.86 21.27
C ASN A 87 15.25 9.66 20.35
N PRO A 88 14.72 10.30 19.29
CA PRO A 88 15.52 11.03 18.31
C PRO A 88 16.01 12.39 18.80
N GLY A 89 15.65 12.80 20.03
CA GLY A 89 16.05 14.05 20.66
C GLY A 89 15.11 15.22 20.37
N GLY A 90 15.37 16.37 21.01
CA GLY A 90 14.63 17.62 20.76
C GLY A 90 13.14 17.62 21.16
N GLY A 91 12.71 16.65 21.97
CA GLY A 91 11.30 16.48 22.34
C GLY A 91 10.44 15.82 21.26
N TYR A 92 11.06 15.26 20.22
CA TYR A 92 10.39 14.48 19.17
C TYR A 92 10.23 13.01 19.58
N SER A 93 9.26 12.34 18.97
CA SER A 93 8.94 10.95 19.27
C SER A 93 9.73 10.01 18.36
N GLY A 94 10.27 8.92 18.92
CA GLY A 94 10.79 7.81 18.13
C GLY A 94 9.67 7.02 17.44
N PHE A 95 10.03 6.19 16.46
CA PHE A 95 9.05 5.41 15.70
C PHE A 95 8.14 4.56 16.59
N LEU A 96 8.66 3.95 17.66
CA LEU A 96 7.88 3.11 18.57
C LEU A 96 6.80 3.90 19.32
N THR A 97 7.16 5.10 19.78
CA THR A 97 6.22 6.02 20.44
C THR A 97 5.14 6.47 19.44
N ILE A 98 5.51 6.73 18.19
CA ILE A 98 4.55 7.14 17.16
C ILE A 98 3.55 6.02 16.86
N ILE A 99 4.02 4.79 16.71
CA ILE A 99 3.17 3.60 16.50
C ILE A 99 2.16 3.46 17.65
N LYS A 100 2.64 3.55 18.89
CA LYS A 100 1.84 3.36 20.09
C LYS A 100 0.80 4.47 20.30
N ASP A 101 1.24 5.73 20.27
CA ASP A 101 0.42 6.87 20.71
C ASP A 101 -0.46 7.41 19.57
N PHE A 102 -0.02 7.24 18.31
CA PHE A 102 -0.73 7.71 17.13
C PHE A 102 -1.36 6.59 16.30
N GLY A 103 -1.60 5.41 16.89
CA GLY A 103 -2.25 4.28 16.22
C GLY A 103 -3.51 4.67 15.43
N GLY A 104 -3.66 4.06 14.24
CA GLY A 104 -4.73 4.36 13.28
C GLY A 104 -4.47 5.57 12.37
N THR A 105 -3.31 6.21 12.45
CA THR A 105 -2.86 7.25 11.50
C THR A 105 -1.96 6.65 10.41
N LYS A 106 -1.85 7.32 9.26
CA LYS A 106 -0.89 6.95 8.21
C LYS A 106 0.54 7.14 8.68
N ALA A 107 0.79 8.12 9.54
CA ALA A 107 2.06 8.30 10.23
C ALA A 107 2.42 7.07 11.07
N ALA A 108 1.53 6.57 11.94
CA ALA A 108 1.80 5.36 12.70
C ALA A 108 2.04 4.14 11.79
N ASN A 109 1.30 4.03 10.69
CA ASN A 109 1.54 3.00 9.69
C ASN A 109 2.94 3.12 9.03
N LEU A 110 3.34 4.33 8.62
CA LEU A 110 4.67 4.59 8.06
C LEU A 110 5.77 4.33 9.09
N ALA A 111 5.54 4.65 10.37
CA ALA A 111 6.45 4.37 11.47
C ALA A 111 6.69 2.87 11.64
N ASN A 112 5.68 2.00 11.39
CA ASN A 112 5.89 0.55 11.36
C ASN A 112 6.90 0.14 10.27
N PHE A 113 6.81 0.72 9.07
CA PHE A 113 7.81 0.44 8.03
C PHE A 113 9.21 0.85 8.47
N TYR A 114 9.39 2.08 8.97
CA TYR A 114 10.69 2.55 9.46
C TYR A 114 11.21 1.74 10.64
N ALA A 115 10.35 1.36 11.59
CA ALA A 115 10.72 0.50 12.71
C ALA A 115 11.17 -0.88 12.22
N GLY A 116 10.46 -1.46 11.25
CA GLY A 116 10.82 -2.72 10.61
C GLY A 116 12.21 -2.69 9.98
N ILE A 117 12.52 -1.65 9.19
CA ILE A 117 13.86 -1.46 8.60
C ILE A 117 14.92 -1.18 9.67
N SER A 118 14.58 -0.39 10.69
CA SER A 118 15.51 -0.10 11.79
C SER A 118 15.90 -1.37 12.54
N TYR A 119 14.94 -2.22 12.87
CA TYR A 119 15.20 -3.50 13.53
C TYR A 119 15.96 -4.49 12.66
N LEU A 120 15.68 -4.52 11.35
CA LEU A 120 16.47 -5.31 10.40
C LEU A 120 17.95 -4.91 10.46
N ASN A 121 18.27 -3.61 10.43
CA ASN A 121 19.65 -3.11 10.50
C ASN A 121 20.30 -3.33 11.87
N LEU A 122 19.52 -3.39 12.95
CA LEU A 122 20.00 -3.72 14.29
C LEU A 122 20.14 -5.23 14.53
N GLY A 123 19.82 -6.07 13.54
CA GLY A 123 19.88 -7.53 13.67
C GLY A 123 18.76 -8.15 14.49
N ASN A 124 17.71 -7.38 14.84
CA ASN A 124 16.54 -7.90 15.54
C ASN A 124 15.46 -8.31 14.53
N PHE A 125 15.66 -9.48 13.93
CA PHE A 125 14.83 -9.96 12.82
C PHE A 125 13.38 -10.27 13.22
N ASP A 126 13.13 -10.72 14.46
CA ASP A 126 11.77 -10.99 14.94
C ASP A 126 10.96 -9.70 15.10
N ALA A 127 11.58 -8.65 15.65
CA ALA A 127 10.95 -7.33 15.72
C ALA A 127 10.76 -6.73 14.32
N ALA A 128 11.73 -6.92 13.41
CA ALA A 128 11.62 -6.49 12.03
C ALA A 128 10.42 -7.15 11.32
N LEU A 129 10.25 -8.47 11.45
CA LEU A 129 9.09 -9.19 10.91
C LEU A 129 7.78 -8.64 11.47
N THR A 130 7.71 -8.41 12.78
CA THR A 130 6.51 -7.90 13.45
C THR A 130 6.08 -6.57 12.82
N HIS A 131 6.98 -5.59 12.80
CA HIS A 131 6.65 -4.26 12.29
C HIS A 131 6.44 -4.22 10.77
N LEU A 132 7.20 -4.98 9.98
CA LEU A 132 6.98 -5.06 8.53
C LEU A 132 5.63 -5.72 8.19
N ASN A 133 5.18 -6.70 8.98
CA ASN A 133 3.88 -7.33 8.78
C ASN A 133 2.73 -6.38 9.14
N ASP A 134 2.87 -5.60 10.20
CA ASP A 134 1.89 -4.60 10.65
C ASP A 134 1.81 -3.36 9.75
N PHE A 135 2.85 -3.08 8.95
CA PHE A 135 2.82 -2.05 7.92
C PHE A 135 1.85 -2.43 6.79
N ASP A 136 0.84 -1.60 6.55
CA ASP A 136 -0.10 -1.74 5.44
C ASP A 136 0.30 -0.81 4.28
N PRO A 137 0.91 -1.33 3.19
CA PRO A 137 1.44 -0.49 2.14
C PRO A 137 0.36 0.00 1.16
N ASP A 138 0.39 1.30 0.86
CA ASP A 138 -0.40 1.89 -0.22
C ASP A 138 0.40 1.99 -1.53
N GLY A 139 -0.32 1.99 -2.65
CA GLY A 139 0.24 2.22 -3.98
C GLY A 139 1.15 1.10 -4.46
N VAL A 140 2.09 1.45 -5.34
CA VAL A 140 2.93 0.48 -6.05
C VAL A 140 4.30 0.29 -5.37
N VAL A 141 4.88 1.37 -4.86
CA VAL A 141 6.22 1.37 -4.24
C VAL A 141 6.19 0.72 -2.85
N GLY A 142 5.16 1.00 -2.04
CA GLY A 142 5.01 0.47 -0.69
C GLY A 142 5.06 -1.06 -0.63
N PRO A 143 4.24 -1.78 -1.43
CA PRO A 143 4.24 -3.25 -1.44
C PRO A 143 5.57 -3.83 -1.92
N THR A 144 6.19 -3.22 -2.94
CA THR A 144 7.52 -3.62 -3.42
C THR A 144 8.55 -3.53 -2.29
N MET A 145 8.61 -2.39 -1.56
CA MET A 145 9.56 -2.22 -0.47
C MET A 145 9.27 -3.15 0.71
N LYS A 146 8.00 -3.33 1.11
CA LYS A 146 7.62 -4.27 2.19
C LYS A 146 8.08 -5.68 1.87
N HIS A 147 7.77 -6.18 0.67
CA HIS A 147 8.17 -7.53 0.26
C HIS A 147 9.68 -7.66 0.09
N GLY A 148 10.36 -6.61 -0.36
CA GLY A 148 11.81 -6.56 -0.39
C GLY A 148 12.44 -6.71 0.98
N ALA A 149 12.01 -5.90 1.93
CA ALA A 149 12.49 -5.92 3.31
C ALA A 149 12.17 -7.25 4.02
N LEU A 150 10.98 -7.81 3.81
CA LEU A 150 10.65 -9.17 4.30
C LEU A 150 11.58 -10.22 3.69
N GLY A 151 11.93 -10.09 2.41
CA GLY A 151 12.92 -10.96 1.77
C GLY A 151 14.28 -10.89 2.45
N ASP A 152 14.73 -9.68 2.79
CA ASP A 152 15.97 -9.45 3.52
C ASP A 152 15.94 -10.11 4.91
N VAL A 153 14.86 -9.87 5.67
CA VAL A 153 14.70 -10.47 7.00
C VAL A 153 14.66 -12.00 6.93
N TYR A 154 13.94 -12.59 5.97
CA TYR A 154 13.92 -14.05 5.81
C TYR A 154 15.27 -14.61 5.38
N SER A 155 16.04 -13.87 4.59
CA SER A 155 17.39 -14.26 4.19
C SER A 155 18.32 -14.33 5.41
N GLU A 156 18.29 -13.31 6.27
CA GLU A 156 19.07 -13.28 7.52
C GLU A 156 18.66 -14.39 8.50
N LEU A 157 17.38 -14.78 8.50
CA LEU A 157 16.87 -15.92 9.27
C LEU A 157 17.16 -17.29 8.65
N ASN A 158 17.95 -17.36 7.57
CA ASN A 158 18.19 -18.57 6.79
C ASN A 158 16.93 -19.26 6.23
N GLN A 159 15.82 -18.53 6.08
CA GLN A 159 14.56 -19.02 5.52
C GLN A 159 14.50 -18.76 4.01
N MET A 160 15.40 -19.41 3.27
CA MET A 160 15.68 -19.14 1.85
C MET A 160 14.42 -19.19 0.95
N ASP A 161 13.53 -20.17 1.15
CA ASP A 161 12.29 -20.26 0.35
C ASP A 161 11.37 -19.06 0.55
N LYS A 162 11.23 -18.58 1.79
CA LYS A 162 10.42 -17.39 2.09
C LYS A 162 11.09 -16.12 1.59
N ALA A 163 12.41 -16.05 1.64
CA ALA A 163 13.18 -14.95 1.09
C ALA A 163 12.98 -14.86 -0.44
N MET A 164 13.16 -15.96 -1.17
CA MET A 164 12.91 -16.04 -2.61
C MET A 164 11.46 -15.66 -2.96
N ALA A 165 10.48 -16.20 -2.23
CA ALA A 165 9.07 -15.85 -2.45
C ALA A 165 8.79 -14.35 -2.23
N SER A 166 9.44 -13.73 -1.25
CA SER A 166 9.28 -12.32 -0.93
C SER A 166 9.95 -11.43 -1.97
N TYR A 167 11.18 -11.72 -2.40
CA TYR A 167 11.83 -11.00 -3.50
C TYR A 167 11.06 -11.15 -4.83
N LYS A 168 10.51 -12.33 -5.10
CA LYS A 168 9.65 -12.54 -6.27
C LYS A 168 8.43 -11.63 -6.21
N LYS A 169 7.72 -11.57 -5.08
CA LYS A 169 6.61 -10.62 -4.88
C LYS A 169 7.05 -9.17 -5.07
N ALA A 170 8.19 -8.78 -4.50
CA ALA A 170 8.74 -7.43 -4.64
C ALA A 170 8.97 -7.05 -6.11
N SER A 171 9.65 -7.92 -6.85
CA SER A 171 9.97 -7.75 -8.27
C SER A 171 8.76 -7.83 -9.22
N SER A 172 7.67 -8.49 -8.79
CA SER A 172 6.44 -8.63 -9.60
C SER A 172 5.37 -7.59 -9.24
N SER A 173 5.54 -6.85 -8.14
CA SER A 173 4.55 -5.85 -7.68
C SER A 173 4.51 -4.61 -8.59
N SER A 174 5.58 -4.34 -9.34
CA SER A 174 5.67 -3.21 -10.25
C SER A 174 6.70 -3.41 -11.35
N ASP A 175 6.54 -2.68 -12.45
CA ASP A 175 7.59 -2.54 -13.47
C ASP A 175 8.34 -1.23 -13.23
N ASN A 176 9.08 -1.17 -12.13
CA ASN A 176 9.84 0.00 -11.71
C ASN A 176 11.32 -0.20 -12.04
N GLU A 177 11.89 0.66 -12.88
CA GLU A 177 13.28 0.54 -13.36
C GLU A 177 14.35 0.60 -12.26
N LEU A 178 14.01 1.09 -11.06
CA LEU A 178 14.91 1.14 -9.92
C LEU A 178 14.76 -0.09 -9.02
N LEU A 179 13.53 -0.41 -8.62
CA LEU A 179 13.29 -1.44 -7.60
C LEU A 179 13.20 -2.86 -8.17
N THR A 180 12.61 -3.02 -9.36
CA THR A 180 12.42 -4.34 -9.96
C THR A 180 13.75 -5.04 -10.25
N PRO A 181 14.72 -4.44 -10.98
CA PRO A 181 16.01 -5.09 -11.22
C PRO A 181 16.81 -5.32 -9.93
N TYR A 182 16.70 -4.43 -8.93
CA TYR A 182 17.31 -4.60 -7.62
C TYR A 182 16.84 -5.90 -6.93
N TYR A 183 15.53 -6.13 -6.83
CA TYR A 183 14.99 -7.33 -6.20
C TYR A 183 15.12 -8.58 -7.06
N LEU A 184 15.09 -8.46 -8.39
CA LEU A 184 15.44 -9.57 -9.29
C LEU A 184 16.88 -10.03 -9.06
N LYS A 185 17.83 -9.11 -8.89
CA LYS A 185 19.22 -9.48 -8.63
C LYS A 185 19.38 -10.21 -7.30
N LYS A 186 18.70 -9.76 -6.24
CA LYS A 186 18.66 -10.46 -4.95
C LYS A 186 18.10 -11.88 -5.09
N LEU A 187 16.97 -12.03 -5.80
CA LEU A 187 16.38 -13.34 -6.09
C LEU A 187 17.35 -14.27 -6.85
N ALA A 188 18.01 -13.77 -7.88
CA ALA A 188 18.96 -14.54 -8.68
C ALA A 188 20.18 -14.98 -7.88
N LEU A 189 20.72 -14.10 -7.02
CA LEU A 189 21.81 -14.46 -6.10
C LEU A 189 21.40 -15.58 -5.14
N LEU A 190 20.15 -15.59 -4.70
CA LEU A 190 19.62 -16.64 -3.84
C LEU A 190 19.45 -17.96 -4.59
N HIS A 191 18.95 -17.95 -5.83
CA HIS A 191 18.94 -19.14 -6.68
C HIS A 191 20.36 -19.69 -6.89
N GLU A 192 21.34 -18.82 -7.17
CA GLU A 192 22.73 -19.24 -7.36
C GLU A 192 23.33 -19.87 -6.09
N SER A 193 23.00 -19.35 -4.90
CA SER A 193 23.47 -19.91 -3.63
C SER A 193 22.86 -21.29 -3.32
N GLN A 194 21.67 -21.58 -3.87
CA GLN A 194 21.00 -22.87 -3.79
C GLN A 194 21.41 -23.84 -4.92
N ASN A 195 22.45 -23.52 -5.70
CA ASN A 195 22.88 -24.26 -6.89
C ASN A 195 21.83 -24.34 -8.01
N GLU A 196 20.82 -23.46 -8.01
CA GLU A 196 19.82 -23.36 -9.06
C GLU A 196 20.30 -22.38 -10.15
N VAL A 197 21.46 -22.68 -10.74
CA VAL A 197 22.19 -21.77 -11.64
C VAL A 197 21.39 -21.37 -12.88
N ASP A 198 20.62 -22.31 -13.46
CA ASP A 198 19.79 -22.03 -14.64
C ASP A 198 18.75 -20.92 -14.36
N LYS A 199 18.11 -20.97 -13.19
CA LYS A 199 17.12 -19.96 -12.77
C LYS A 199 17.78 -18.61 -12.54
N ALA A 200 18.96 -18.61 -11.90
CA ALA A 200 19.73 -17.39 -11.67
C ALA A 200 20.13 -16.73 -13.01
N LEU A 201 20.60 -17.53 -13.97
CA LEU A 201 21.01 -17.07 -15.29
C LEU A 201 19.84 -16.47 -16.09
N GLU A 202 18.65 -17.08 -16.03
CA GLU A 202 17.44 -16.53 -16.64
C GLU A 202 17.10 -15.14 -16.09
N ILE A 203 17.16 -14.98 -14.76
CA ILE A 203 16.89 -13.69 -14.12
C ILE A 203 17.96 -12.65 -14.47
N TYR A 204 19.24 -13.01 -14.47
CA TYR A 204 20.32 -12.10 -14.86
C TYR A 204 20.16 -11.62 -16.31
N LYS A 205 19.80 -12.53 -17.23
CA LYS A 205 19.50 -12.19 -18.63
C LYS A 205 18.27 -11.29 -18.73
N THR A 206 17.26 -11.50 -17.89
CA THR A 206 16.07 -10.63 -17.80
C THR A 206 16.44 -9.22 -17.34
N ILE A 207 17.30 -9.08 -16.32
CA ILE A 207 17.80 -7.78 -15.86
C ILE A 207 18.51 -7.04 -17.01
N LYS A 208 19.41 -7.74 -17.72
CA LYS A 208 20.16 -7.17 -18.84
C LYS A 208 19.25 -6.68 -19.97
N SER A 209 18.24 -7.47 -20.34
CA SER A 209 17.40 -7.20 -21.51
C SER A 209 16.28 -6.20 -21.22
N LYS A 210 15.60 -6.32 -20.07
CA LYS A 210 14.42 -5.53 -19.73
C LYS A 210 14.75 -4.25 -18.98
N TYR A 211 15.86 -4.23 -18.23
CA TYR A 211 16.26 -3.08 -17.40
C TYR A 211 17.67 -2.58 -17.73
N PRO A 212 18.01 -2.33 -19.02
CA PRO A 212 19.39 -2.04 -19.45
C PRO A 212 19.99 -0.77 -18.82
N ASN A 213 19.14 0.18 -18.38
CA ASN A 213 19.58 1.44 -17.77
C ASN A 213 19.68 1.37 -16.23
N SER A 214 19.37 0.22 -15.62
CA SER A 214 19.44 0.04 -14.18
C SER A 214 20.88 -0.10 -13.67
N ASN A 215 21.12 0.28 -12.42
CA ASN A 215 22.41 0.07 -11.76
C ASN A 215 22.82 -1.40 -11.73
N GLU A 216 21.83 -2.30 -11.61
CA GLU A 216 22.06 -3.74 -11.62
C GLU A 216 22.57 -4.21 -12.98
N ALA A 217 21.97 -3.74 -14.08
CA ALA A 217 22.38 -4.08 -15.44
C ALA A 217 23.82 -3.69 -15.75
N LEU A 218 24.30 -2.54 -15.25
CA LEU A 218 25.70 -2.08 -15.44
C LEU A 218 26.74 -3.11 -15.01
N SER A 219 26.40 -3.93 -14.01
CA SER A 219 27.30 -4.95 -13.46
C SER A 219 26.84 -6.38 -13.73
N ILE A 220 25.76 -6.59 -14.50
CA ILE A 220 25.10 -7.90 -14.60
C ILE A 220 25.91 -8.93 -15.40
N ASP A 221 26.72 -8.47 -16.35
CA ASP A 221 27.52 -9.34 -17.22
C ASP A 221 28.52 -10.20 -16.46
N LYS A 222 29.06 -9.69 -15.34
CA LYS A 222 29.94 -10.49 -14.47
C LYS A 222 29.20 -11.65 -13.80
N TYR A 223 27.91 -11.48 -13.50
CA TYR A 223 27.09 -12.51 -12.89
C TYR A 223 26.65 -13.55 -13.92
N ILE A 224 26.30 -13.10 -15.14
CA ILE A 224 26.02 -13.98 -16.29
C ILE A 224 27.22 -14.87 -16.58
N ALA A 225 28.41 -14.28 -16.77
CA ALA A 225 29.63 -15.04 -17.07
C ALA A 225 30.00 -16.02 -15.93
N ARG A 226 29.79 -15.62 -14.67
CA ARG A 226 30.02 -16.51 -13.52
C ARG A 226 29.06 -17.69 -13.51
N ALA A 227 27.77 -17.45 -13.79
CA ALA A 227 26.76 -18.50 -13.83
C ALA A 227 26.97 -19.45 -15.02
N GLU A 228 27.38 -18.95 -16.19
CA GLU A 228 27.67 -19.76 -17.37
C GLU A 228 28.95 -20.61 -17.23
N GLY A 229 29.84 -20.25 -16.32
CA GLY A 229 31.06 -21.00 -16.02
C GLY A 229 30.93 -22.08 -14.94
N LYS A 230 29.74 -22.24 -14.35
CA LYS A 230 29.43 -23.29 -13.36
C LYS A 230 28.74 -24.46 -14.03
#